data_AF-A0A182NTR5-F1
#
_entry.id   AF-A0A182NTR5-F1
#
_cell.length_a   1.000
_cell.length_b   1.000
_cell.length_c   1.000
_cell.angle_alpha   90.00
_cell.angle_beta   90.00
_cell.angle_gamma   90.00
#
_symmetry.space_group_name_H-M   'P 1'
#
loop_
_entity.id
_entity.type
_entity.pdbx_description
1 polymer ?
#
loop_
_entity_poly.entity_id
_entity_poly.type
_entity_poly.pdbx_seq_one_letter_code
_entity_poly.pdbx_strand_id
1 'polypeptide(L)' 'MKQDSQQNFTPSSDYRLTLGRLKVDFEKRYHDPKQASIASPTDYEFLRTLGSGAFGTVFLRNQEMK' A
#
# COMPACT_ATOMS: atom_id res chain seq x y z
N MET A 1 -24.84 -3.83 25.88
CA MET A 1 -23.62 -3.00 26.05
C MET A 1 -22.48 -3.75 25.39
N LYS A 2 -21.89 -3.21 24.32
CA LYS A 2 -20.67 -3.79 23.72
C LYS A 2 -19.52 -3.35 24.60
N GLN A 3 -18.87 -4.31 25.24
CA GLN A 3 -17.69 -4.07 26.04
C GLN A 3 -16.56 -3.74 25.05
N ASP A 4 -16.30 -2.44 24.85
CA ASP A 4 -15.08 -2.00 24.18
C ASP A 4 -13.92 -2.45 25.07
N SER A 5 -13.35 -3.61 24.76
CA SER A 5 -12.12 -4.07 25.34
C SER A 5 -11.03 -3.09 24.90
N GLN A 6 -10.86 -2.02 25.66
CA GLN A 6 -9.63 -1.24 25.69
C GLN A 6 -8.51 -2.20 26.07
N GLN A 7 -7.97 -2.90 25.06
CA GLN A 7 -6.73 -3.62 25.18
C GLN A 7 -5.65 -2.56 25.37
N ASN A 8 -5.42 -2.22 26.63
CA ASN A 8 -4.36 -1.32 27.04
C ASN A 8 -3.04 -2.05 26.87
N PHE A 9 -2.55 -2.07 25.63
CA PHE A 9 -1.25 -2.60 25.32
C PHE A 9 -0.19 -1.79 26.07
N THR A 10 0.70 -2.47 26.79
CA THR A 10 1.79 -1.80 27.49
C THR A 10 2.69 -1.09 26.46
N PRO A 11 3.33 0.04 26.82
CA PRO A 11 4.26 0.73 25.91
C PRO A 11 5.39 -0.15 25.38
N SER A 12 5.77 -1.17 26.14
CA SER A 12 6.78 -2.19 25.79
C SER A 12 6.22 -3.41 25.06
N SER A 13 4.92 -3.47 24.79
CA SER A 13 4.35 -4.59 24.03
C SER A 13 4.88 -4.60 22.60
N ASP A 14 5.16 -5.81 22.10
CA ASP A 14 5.61 -6.02 20.71
C ASP A 14 4.65 -5.39 19.69
N TYR A 15 3.35 -5.42 20.00
CA TYR A 15 2.32 -4.78 19.19
C TYR A 15 2.53 -3.27 19.04
N ARG A 16 2.71 -2.53 20.15
CA ARG A 16 2.92 -1.07 20.10
C ARG A 16 4.26 -0.71 19.47
N LEU A 17 5.30 -1.49 19.73
CA LEU A 17 6.60 -1.31 19.09
C LEU A 17 6.51 -1.49 17.58
N THR A 18 5.76 -2.49 17.11
CA THR A 18 5.51 -2.74 15.69
C THR A 18 4.72 -1.59 15.05
N LEU A 19 3.64 -1.12 15.68
CA LEU A 19 2.89 0.04 15.19
C LEU A 19 3.75 1.30 15.13
N GLY A 20 4.62 1.52 16.13
CA GLY A 20 5.56 2.63 16.13
C GLY A 20 6.50 2.59 14.91
N ARG A 21 7.07 1.42 14.61
CA ARG A 21 7.94 1.22 13.43
C ARG A 21 7.18 1.46 12.12
N LEU A 22 5.99 0.89 11.98
CA LEU A 22 5.16 1.06 10.79
C LEU A 22 4.77 2.53 10.56
N LYS A 23 4.42 3.25 11.64
CA LYS A 23 4.11 4.68 11.57
C LYS A 23 5.29 5.48 11.04
N VAL A 24 6.48 5.25 11.59
CA VAL A 24 7.70 5.95 11.14
C VAL A 24 7.99 5.69 9.67
N ASP A 25 7.87 4.44 9.21
CA ASP A 25 8.11 4.09 7.81
C ASP A 25 7.05 4.69 6.87
N PHE A 26 5.80 4.73 7.30
CA PHE A 26 4.73 5.43 6.58
C PHE A 26 5.03 6.92 6.48
N GLU A 27 5.31 7.59 7.60
CA GLU A 27 5.56 9.04 7.64
C GLU A 27 6.74 9.42 6.74
N LYS A 28 7.82 8.63 6.73
CA LYS A 28 8.95 8.86 5.81
C LYS A 28 8.52 8.87 4.34
N ARG A 29 7.74 7.87 3.91
CA ARG A 29 7.28 7.75 2.51
C ARG A 29 6.19 8.77 2.16
N TYR A 30 5.40 9.17 3.13
CA TYR A 30 4.32 10.13 2.94
C TYR A 30 4.85 11.56 2.76
N HIS A 31 5.86 11.96 3.54
CA HIS A 31 6.46 13.30 3.45
C HIS A 31 7.44 13.43 2.27
N ASP A 32 8.03 12.33 1.80
CA ASP A 32 8.88 12.29 0.62
C ASP A 32 8.30 11.33 -0.43
N PRO A 33 7.22 11.74 -1.13
CA PRO A 33 6.58 10.90 -2.14
C PRO A 33 7.52 10.74 -3.33
N LYS A 34 8.11 9.55 -3.44
CA LYS A 34 8.91 9.20 -4.61
C LYS A 34 8.02 9.19 -5.84
N GLN A 35 8.41 9.94 -6.88
CA GLN A 35 7.83 9.77 -8.20
C GLN A 35 8.02 8.32 -8.65
N ALA A 36 6.97 7.72 -9.22
CA ALA A 36 7.05 6.39 -9.80
C ALA A 36 8.02 6.45 -10.99
N SER A 37 9.26 5.98 -10.80
CA SER A 37 10.33 6.15 -11.79
C SER A 37 10.64 4.92 -12.63
N ILE A 38 9.93 3.79 -12.44
CA ILE A 38 10.49 2.47 -12.82
C ILE A 38 9.71 1.77 -13.95
N ALA A 39 8.56 2.29 -14.40
CA ALA A 39 7.87 1.62 -15.50
C ALA A 39 6.98 2.53 -16.33
N SER A 40 7.16 2.50 -17.64
CA SER A 40 6.27 3.12 -18.62
C SER A 40 5.09 2.18 -18.90
N PRO A 41 3.89 2.70 -19.19
CA PRO A 41 2.76 1.86 -19.63
C PRO A 41 3.07 0.98 -20.85
N THR A 42 4.09 1.34 -21.65
CA THR A 42 4.57 0.58 -22.81
C THR A 42 5.38 -0.65 -22.45
N ASP A 43 5.88 -0.74 -21.21
CA ASP A 43 6.74 -1.85 -20.76
C ASP A 43 5.92 -3.08 -20.33
N TYR A 44 4.61 -3.02 -20.57
CA TYR A 44 3.65 -4.01 -20.11
C TYR A 44 2.73 -4.44 -21.23
N GLU A 45 2.66 -5.74 -21.45
CA GLU A 45 1.68 -6.35 -22.35
C GLU A 45 0.29 -6.37 -21.69
N PHE A 46 -0.71 -5.85 -22.38
CA PHE A 46 -2.10 -5.91 -21.91
C PHE A 46 -2.65 -7.33 -22.04
N LEU A 47 -3.19 -7.88 -20.95
CA LEU A 47 -3.84 -9.19 -20.97
C LEU A 47 -5.36 -9.07 -20.97
N ARG A 48 -5.93 -8.43 -19.94
CA ARG A 48 -7.39 -8.25 -19.82
C ARG A 48 -7.77 -7.16 -18.82
N THR A 49 -9.00 -6.68 -18.92
CA THR A 49 -9.61 -5.81 -17.91
C THR A 49 -10.07 -6.63 -16.70
N LEU A 50 -9.76 -6.15 -15.50
CA LEU A 50 -10.27 -6.72 -14.24
C LEU A 50 -11.47 -5.96 -13.70
N GLY A 51 -11.62 -4.67 -14.04
CA GLY A 51 -12.77 -3.86 -13.66
C GLY A 51 -12.66 -2.44 -14.22
N SER A 52 -13.81 -1.76 -14.38
CA SER A 52 -13.90 -0.38 -14.85
C SER A 52 -14.91 0.41 -14.03
N GLY A 53 -14.69 1.72 -13.90
CA GLY A 53 -15.55 2.65 -13.19
C GLY A 53 -15.43 4.08 -13.72
N ALA A 54 -16.12 5.02 -13.08
CA ALA A 54 -16.29 6.39 -13.56
C ALA A 54 -14.98 7.16 -13.82
N PHE A 55 -13.90 6.79 -13.13
CA PHE A 55 -12.60 7.49 -13.20
C PHE A 55 -11.45 6.61 -13.67
N GLY A 56 -11.70 5.39 -14.13
CA GLY A 56 -10.63 4.55 -14.66
C GLY A 56 -10.95 3.07 -14.78
N THR A 57 -9.95 2.35 -15.29
CA THR A 57 -10.02 0.92 -15.57
C THR A 57 -8.76 0.24 -15.05
N VAL A 58 -8.94 -0.92 -14.40
CA VAL A 58 -7.83 -1.75 -13.92
C VAL A 58 -7.58 -2.87 -14.93
N PHE A 59 -6.34 -2.96 -15.38
CA PHE A 59 -5.89 -3.96 -16.34
C PHE A 59 -4.94 -4.94 -15.68
N LEU A 60 -5.10 -6.23 -15.98
CA LEU A 60 -4.07 -7.23 -15.78
C LEU A 60 -3.04 -7.10 -16.92
N ARG A 61 -1.76 -7.01 -16.56
CA ARG A 61 -0.67 -6.90 -17.52
C ARG A 61 0.51 -7.79 -17.13
N ASN A 62 1.27 -8.26 -18.11
CA ASN A 62 2.57 -8.88 -17.90
C ASN A 62 3.66 -7.82 -18.05
N GLN A 63 4.68 -7.87 -17.20
CA GLN A 63 5.87 -7.04 -17.38
C GLN A 63 6.79 -7.73 -18.39
N GLU A 64 7.13 -7.04 -19.48
CA GLU A 64 8.18 -7.54 -20.36
C GLU A 64 9.53 -7.36 -19.65
N MET A 65 10.13 -8.47 -19.22
CA MET A 65 11.55 -8.48 -18.83
C MET A 65 12.36 -8.35 -20.11
N LYS A 66 12.83 -7.14 -20.44
CA LYS A 66 13.89 -6.94 -21.45
C LYS A 66 15.25 -7.24 -20.85
#